data_AF-A0A6J3A0C5-F1
#
_entry.id   AF-A0A6J3A0C5-F1
#
_cell.length_a   1.000
_cell.length_b   1.000
_cell.length_c   1.000
_cell.angle_alpha   90.00
_cell.angle_beta   90.00
_cell.angle_gamma   90.00
#
_symmetry.space_group_name_H-M   'P 1'
#
loop_
_entity.id
_entity.type
_entity.pdbx_description
1 polymer ?
#
loop_
_entity_poly.entity_id
_entity_poly.type
_entity_poly.pdbx_seq_one_letter_code
_entity_poly.pdbx_strand_id
1 'polypeptide(L)'
;MSQMRLFSLKMNDGHFMPMLGSGTSAPSKLAKGEVETAVKRAIDVGYRHIDSAYLYQNDEEIGRATQEKMADGTVKRDDIFYTTKVWGTFFRPELVQTGLQRSLRKLQLSYVDLCLIHYPIALKPGEDFFPRDTHGKIISDPVELCATWELHRSLLTTLPPQAMEKCKDAGLAKSIGVSNFNHEQLEKILNKPGLKHKPVCNQGEEEPPSSPAGSGPRSHRGKARANSGPGRPALPASAEGGGPGQELQ
;
A
#
# COMPACT_ATOMS: atom_id res chain seq x y z
N MET A 1 -8.25 -1.35 29.86
CA MET A 1 -7.47 -1.01 28.64
C MET A 1 -8.22 -1.62 27.47
N SER A 2 -8.45 -0.90 26.37
CA SER A 2 -9.13 -1.49 25.18
C SER A 2 -8.36 -2.73 24.70
N GLN A 3 -9.08 -3.81 24.42
CA GLN A 3 -8.57 -5.12 24.01
C GLN A 3 -7.62 -5.04 22.79
N MET A 4 -7.75 -4.00 21.96
CA MET A 4 -6.85 -3.68 20.84
C MET A 4 -5.39 -3.44 21.23
N ARG A 5 -5.11 -2.94 22.44
CA ARG A 5 -3.72 -2.61 22.81
C ARG A 5 -2.86 -3.84 23.10
N LEU A 6 -3.46 -5.01 23.37
CA LEU A 6 -2.71 -6.20 23.78
C LEU A 6 -1.95 -6.87 22.62
N PHE A 7 -2.48 -6.78 21.39
CA PHE A 7 -1.93 -7.44 20.19
C PHE A 7 -1.55 -6.44 19.09
N SER A 8 -1.03 -5.29 19.50
CA SER A 8 -0.62 -4.22 18.58
C SER A 8 0.84 -3.81 18.79
N LEU A 9 1.51 -3.46 17.70
CA LEU A 9 2.85 -2.89 17.71
C LEU A 9 2.76 -1.36 17.73
N LYS A 10 3.50 -0.73 18.64
CA LYS A 10 3.68 0.73 18.62
C LYS A 10 4.62 1.10 17.48
N MET A 11 4.14 1.91 16.55
CA MET A 11 4.91 2.45 15.43
C MET A 11 5.79 3.64 15.87
N ASN A 12 6.74 4.01 15.01
CA ASN A 12 7.71 5.08 15.33
C ASN A 12 7.08 6.49 15.44
N ASP A 13 5.85 6.67 14.97
CA ASP A 13 5.06 7.90 15.07
C ASP A 13 4.04 7.89 16.21
N GLY A 14 4.08 6.86 17.06
CA GLY A 14 3.28 6.74 18.28
C GLY A 14 1.91 6.06 18.12
N HIS A 15 1.45 5.83 16.88
CA HIS A 15 0.24 5.05 16.63
C HIS A 15 0.47 3.55 16.86
N PHE A 16 -0.61 2.78 16.95
CA PHE A 16 -0.57 1.33 17.19
C PHE A 16 -1.16 0.60 15.98
N MET A 17 -0.43 -0.38 15.47
CA MET A 17 -0.87 -1.25 14.37
C MET A 17 -1.16 -2.65 14.91
N PRO A 18 -2.35 -3.23 14.66
CA PRO A 18 -2.63 -4.62 15.00
C PRO A 18 -1.68 -5.56 14.27
N MET A 19 -1.14 -6.55 15.01
CA MET A 19 -0.11 -7.46 14.50
C MET A 19 -0.57 -8.36 13.36
N LEU A 20 -1.87 -8.68 13.32
CA LEU A 20 -2.47 -9.52 12.27
C LEU A 20 -3.37 -8.68 11.39
N GLY A 21 -3.07 -8.64 10.09
CA GLY A 21 -3.85 -7.98 9.05
C GLY A 21 -4.55 -8.97 8.13
N SER A 22 -5.75 -8.63 7.67
CA SER A 22 -6.48 -9.33 6.61
C SER A 22 -6.17 -8.66 5.27
N GLY A 23 -5.44 -9.37 4.40
CA GLY A 23 -5.14 -8.89 3.04
C GLY A 23 -6.34 -9.08 2.11
N THR A 24 -6.64 -8.07 1.29
CA THR A 24 -7.84 -8.07 0.43
C THR A 24 -7.56 -8.22 -1.06
N SER A 25 -6.33 -8.55 -1.46
CA SER A 25 -6.04 -8.83 -2.87
C SER A 25 -6.85 -10.03 -3.35
N ALA A 26 -7.63 -9.85 -4.42
CA ALA A 26 -8.49 -10.88 -4.98
C ALA A 26 -8.22 -11.11 -6.47
N PRO A 27 -8.41 -12.34 -6.99
CA PRO A 27 -8.38 -12.58 -8.43
C PRO A 27 -9.44 -11.74 -9.16
N SER A 28 -9.11 -11.25 -10.36
CA SER A 28 -10.04 -10.42 -11.16
C SER A 28 -11.34 -11.13 -11.56
N LYS A 29 -11.36 -12.47 -11.56
CA LYS A 29 -12.53 -13.30 -11.86
C LYS A 29 -13.42 -13.56 -10.65
N LEU A 30 -13.05 -13.09 -9.46
CA LEU A 30 -13.85 -13.27 -8.26
C LEU A 30 -15.21 -12.56 -8.43
N ALA A 31 -16.28 -13.19 -7.98
CA ALA A 31 -17.61 -12.60 -8.06
C ALA A 31 -17.68 -11.32 -7.21
N LYS A 32 -18.46 -10.34 -7.69
CA LYS A 32 -18.70 -9.08 -6.97
C LYS A 32 -19.34 -9.38 -5.61
N GLY A 33 -18.86 -8.71 -4.55
CA GLY A 33 -19.37 -8.87 -3.19
C GLY A 33 -18.68 -9.96 -2.36
N GLU A 34 -17.83 -10.78 -2.97
CA GLU A 34 -17.04 -11.78 -2.23
C GLU A 34 -15.98 -11.11 -1.33
N VAL A 35 -15.37 -10.00 -1.77
CA VAL A 35 -14.42 -9.24 -0.92
C VAL A 35 -15.17 -8.62 0.24
N GLU A 36 -16.34 -8.03 -0.02
CA GLU A 36 -17.22 -7.48 1.02
C GLU A 36 -17.56 -8.55 2.09
N THR A 37 -17.99 -9.74 1.63
CA THR A 37 -18.32 -10.87 2.51
C THR A 37 -17.12 -11.33 3.33
N ALA A 38 -15.95 -11.44 2.70
CA ALA A 38 -14.71 -11.84 3.37
C ALA A 38 -14.29 -10.83 4.44
N VAL A 39 -14.38 -9.53 4.16
CA VAL A 39 -14.05 -8.47 5.11
C VAL A 39 -15.01 -8.45 6.30
N LYS A 40 -16.32 -8.60 6.06
CA LYS A 40 -17.31 -8.72 7.14
C LYS A 40 -16.97 -9.89 8.07
N ARG A 41 -16.68 -11.06 7.50
CA ARG A 41 -16.27 -12.25 8.27
C ARG A 41 -14.97 -12.02 9.02
N ALA A 42 -13.97 -11.36 8.40
CA ALA A 42 -12.72 -11.04 9.07
C ALA A 42 -12.96 -10.17 10.32
N ILE A 43 -13.80 -9.13 10.21
CA ILE A 43 -14.18 -8.28 11.34
C ILE A 43 -14.91 -9.10 12.42
N ASP A 44 -15.83 -9.98 12.03
CA ASP A 44 -16.61 -10.84 12.95
C ASP A 44 -15.72 -11.79 13.75
N VAL A 45 -14.67 -12.35 13.12
CA VAL A 45 -13.72 -13.24 13.81
C VAL A 45 -12.59 -12.49 14.52
N GLY A 46 -12.66 -11.16 14.58
CA GLY A 46 -11.77 -10.34 15.41
C GLY A 46 -10.63 -9.63 14.69
N TYR A 47 -10.52 -9.71 13.36
CA TYR A 47 -9.54 -8.87 12.64
C TYR A 47 -9.88 -7.39 12.83
N ARG A 48 -8.83 -6.62 13.11
CA ARG A 48 -8.91 -5.17 13.24
C ARG A 48 -7.98 -4.44 12.30
N HIS A 49 -7.09 -5.13 11.60
CA HIS A 49 -6.27 -4.56 10.53
C HIS A 49 -6.73 -5.11 9.19
N ILE A 50 -7.13 -4.23 8.27
CA ILE A 50 -7.50 -4.55 6.90
C ILE A 50 -6.48 -3.92 5.96
N ASP A 51 -5.86 -4.73 5.10
CA ASP A 51 -4.84 -4.30 4.15
C ASP A 51 -5.34 -4.38 2.70
N SER A 52 -5.48 -3.22 2.06
CA SER A 52 -5.91 -3.04 0.68
C SER A 52 -4.91 -2.22 -0.13
N ALA A 53 -5.23 -1.94 -1.39
CA ALA A 53 -4.49 -1.02 -2.25
C ALA A 53 -5.41 -0.46 -3.34
N TYR A 54 -5.13 0.75 -3.83
CA TYR A 54 -5.85 1.33 -4.98
C TYR A 54 -5.91 0.40 -6.19
N LEU A 55 -4.82 -0.34 -6.44
CA LEU A 55 -4.70 -1.29 -7.55
C LEU A 55 -5.69 -2.46 -7.47
N TYR A 56 -6.16 -2.83 -6.27
CA TYR A 56 -7.01 -4.01 -6.07
C TYR A 56 -8.45 -3.78 -6.53
N GLN A 57 -8.84 -2.52 -6.76
CA GLN A 57 -10.15 -2.13 -7.29
C GLN A 57 -11.35 -2.62 -6.47
N ASN A 58 -11.17 -2.87 -5.18
CA ASN A 58 -12.19 -3.37 -4.27
C ASN A 58 -12.45 -2.44 -3.06
N ASP A 59 -11.93 -1.21 -3.08
CA ASP A 59 -12.14 -0.20 -2.02
C ASP A 59 -13.63 0.05 -1.73
N GLU A 60 -14.51 -0.03 -2.73
CA GLU A 60 -15.97 0.16 -2.53
C GLU A 60 -16.62 -1.00 -1.77
N GLU A 61 -16.20 -2.24 -2.05
CA GLU A 61 -16.67 -3.43 -1.32
C GLU A 61 -16.23 -3.38 0.15
N ILE A 62 -14.96 -3.01 0.37
CA ILE A 62 -14.40 -2.89 1.72
C ILE A 62 -15.07 -1.74 2.48
N GLY A 63 -15.36 -0.62 1.80
CA GLY A 63 -16.09 0.51 2.35
C GLY A 63 -17.47 0.09 2.87
N ARG A 64 -18.28 -0.59 2.03
CA ARG A 64 -19.60 -1.10 2.44
C ARG A 64 -19.52 -2.05 3.63
N ALA A 65 -18.63 -3.04 3.58
CA ALA A 65 -18.40 -3.98 4.68
C ALA A 65 -18.08 -3.25 6.01
N THR A 66 -17.20 -2.24 5.95
CA THR A 66 -16.79 -1.48 7.14
C THR A 66 -17.95 -0.62 7.68
N GLN A 67 -18.70 0.06 6.80
CA GLN A 67 -19.84 0.87 7.21
C GLN A 67 -20.94 0.02 7.85
N GLU A 68 -21.25 -1.16 7.29
CA GLU A 68 -22.24 -2.06 7.86
C GLU A 68 -21.83 -2.56 9.26
N LYS A 69 -20.57 -2.95 9.44
CA LYS A 69 -20.03 -3.39 10.74
C LYS A 69 -19.90 -2.27 11.77
N MET A 70 -19.86 -1.03 11.31
CA MET A 70 -19.98 0.14 12.19
C MET A 70 -21.44 0.43 12.55
N ALA A 71 -22.36 0.27 11.59
CA ALA A 71 -23.78 0.52 11.79
C ALA A 71 -24.45 -0.51 12.70
N ASP A 72 -24.04 -1.78 12.63
CA ASP A 72 -24.54 -2.85 13.51
C ASP A 72 -23.87 -2.88 14.90
N GLY A 73 -22.89 -2.01 15.12
CA GLY A 73 -22.19 -1.85 16.40
C GLY A 73 -21.09 -2.87 16.67
N THR A 74 -20.73 -3.72 15.71
CA THR A 74 -19.64 -4.72 15.85
C THR A 74 -18.29 -4.06 16.11
N VAL A 75 -18.02 -2.92 15.43
CA VAL A 75 -16.79 -2.12 15.59
C VAL A 75 -17.09 -0.63 15.51
N LYS A 76 -16.22 0.20 16.09
CA LYS A 76 -16.15 1.64 15.81
C LYS A 76 -15.09 1.90 14.75
N ARG A 77 -15.10 3.08 14.13
CA ARG A 77 -14.05 3.48 13.18
C ARG A 77 -12.66 3.35 13.79
N ASP A 78 -12.51 3.81 15.03
CA ASP A 78 -11.24 3.76 15.77
C ASP A 78 -10.82 2.35 16.16
N ASP A 79 -11.70 1.34 15.99
CA ASP A 79 -11.35 -0.06 16.19
C ASP A 79 -10.68 -0.67 14.94
N ILE A 80 -10.86 -0.07 13.77
CA ILE A 80 -10.29 -0.54 12.50
C ILE A 80 -9.01 0.20 12.18
N PHE A 81 -7.94 -0.54 11.92
CA PHE A 81 -6.71 -0.09 11.29
C PHE A 81 -6.78 -0.41 9.79
N TYR A 82 -7.06 0.60 8.97
CA TYR A 82 -7.16 0.43 7.53
C TYR A 82 -5.89 0.91 6.81
N THR A 83 -5.30 0.01 6.01
CA THR A 83 -4.13 0.29 5.17
C THR A 83 -4.55 0.38 3.70
N THR A 84 -4.10 1.43 3.00
CA THR A 84 -4.15 1.51 1.53
C THR A 84 -2.80 1.94 0.96
N LYS A 85 -2.67 1.83 -0.37
CA LYS A 85 -1.43 2.08 -1.09
C LYS A 85 -1.68 2.94 -2.33
N VAL A 86 -0.89 4.01 -2.45
CA VAL A 86 -0.88 4.90 -3.62
C VAL A 86 -0.16 4.19 -4.76
N TRP A 87 -0.77 4.20 -5.94
CA TRP A 87 -0.24 3.54 -7.14
C TRP A 87 0.70 4.44 -7.94
N GLY A 88 1.60 3.84 -8.72
CA GLY A 88 2.68 4.51 -9.46
C GLY A 88 2.23 5.62 -10.41
N THR A 89 0.99 5.58 -10.89
CA THR A 89 0.41 6.62 -11.77
C THR A 89 0.04 7.91 -11.03
N PHE A 90 0.14 7.93 -9.69
CA PHE A 90 -0.11 9.10 -8.85
C PHE A 90 1.16 9.65 -8.20
N PHE A 91 2.35 9.22 -8.64
CA PHE A 91 3.61 9.55 -7.95
C PHE A 91 4.11 10.97 -8.17
N ARG A 92 3.55 11.70 -9.15
CA ARG A 92 3.76 13.14 -9.23
C ARG A 92 3.24 13.80 -7.94
N PRO A 93 4.01 14.70 -7.30
CA PRO A 93 3.66 15.23 -5.98
C PRO A 93 2.25 15.83 -5.88
N GLU A 94 1.79 16.49 -6.95
CA GLU A 94 0.46 17.07 -7.07
C GLU A 94 -0.68 16.04 -7.20
N LEU A 95 -0.36 14.78 -7.51
CA LEU A 95 -1.33 13.69 -7.72
C LEU A 95 -1.46 12.74 -6.53
N VAL A 96 -0.49 12.69 -5.61
CA VAL A 96 -0.51 11.72 -4.50
C VAL A 96 -1.75 11.91 -3.61
N GLN A 97 -2.04 13.15 -3.21
CA GLN A 97 -3.24 13.44 -2.42
C GLN A 97 -4.52 13.07 -3.20
N THR A 98 -4.55 13.33 -4.50
CA THR A 98 -5.66 12.94 -5.38
C THR A 98 -5.86 11.42 -5.39
N GLY A 99 -4.77 10.65 -5.47
CA GLY A 99 -4.80 9.18 -5.39
C GLY A 99 -5.39 8.68 -4.06
N LEU A 100 -4.92 9.22 -2.93
CA LEU A 100 -5.46 8.85 -1.62
C LEU A 100 -6.93 9.25 -1.47
N GLN A 101 -7.31 10.46 -1.90
CA GLN A 101 -8.69 10.93 -1.84
C GLN A 101 -9.63 10.09 -2.71
N ARG A 102 -9.16 9.54 -3.85
CA ARG A 102 -9.94 8.58 -4.66
C ARG A 102 -10.29 7.34 -3.82
N SER A 103 -9.33 6.74 -3.12
CA SER A 103 -9.60 5.60 -2.23
C SER A 103 -10.51 5.99 -1.07
N LEU A 104 -10.27 7.12 -0.38
CA LEU A 104 -11.11 7.58 0.73
C LEU A 104 -12.58 7.75 0.33
N ARG A 105 -12.86 8.29 -0.86
CA ARG A 105 -14.24 8.41 -1.38
C ARG A 105 -14.89 7.05 -1.59
N LYS A 106 -14.19 6.10 -2.21
CA LYS A 106 -14.69 4.74 -2.43
C LYS A 106 -14.97 4.02 -1.12
N LEU A 107 -14.08 4.19 -0.13
CA LEU A 107 -14.20 3.62 1.21
C LEU A 107 -15.26 4.31 2.06
N GLN A 108 -15.67 5.53 1.69
CA GLN A 108 -16.51 6.41 2.51
C GLN A 108 -15.89 6.67 3.90
N LEU A 109 -14.56 6.82 3.95
CA LEU A 109 -13.81 7.13 5.16
C LEU A 109 -13.24 8.55 5.08
N SER A 110 -13.13 9.22 6.23
CA SER A 110 -12.47 10.52 6.34
C SER A 110 -10.95 10.42 6.41
N TYR A 111 -10.43 9.28 6.86
CA TYR A 111 -8.99 9.01 6.97
C TYR A 111 -8.68 7.52 6.84
N VAL A 112 -7.43 7.20 6.48
CA VAL A 112 -6.84 5.86 6.61
C VAL A 112 -5.83 5.83 7.76
N ASP A 113 -5.62 4.67 8.37
CA ASP A 113 -4.67 4.52 9.48
C ASP A 113 -3.24 4.46 8.97
N LEU A 114 -3.06 3.87 7.77
CA LEU A 114 -1.78 3.79 7.09
C LEU A 114 -1.94 4.00 5.58
N CYS A 115 -1.14 4.91 5.03
CA CYS A 115 -0.98 5.08 3.59
C CYS A 115 0.44 4.71 3.16
N LEU A 116 0.57 3.81 2.20
CA LEU A 116 1.87 3.34 1.69
C LEU A 116 2.12 3.80 0.25
N ILE A 117 3.38 4.02 -0.10
CA ILE A 117 3.81 3.93 -1.49
C ILE A 117 3.79 2.45 -1.90
N HIS A 118 3.01 2.06 -2.92
CA HIS A 118 2.79 0.64 -3.24
C HIS A 118 4.05 -0.06 -3.80
N TYR A 119 4.73 0.56 -4.76
CA TYR A 119 5.98 0.06 -5.35
C TYR A 119 6.91 1.24 -5.60
N PRO A 120 8.24 1.06 -5.55
CA PRO A 120 9.20 2.12 -5.85
C PRO A 120 9.35 2.36 -7.37
N ILE A 121 8.24 2.48 -8.11
CA ILE A 121 8.25 2.69 -9.57
C ILE A 121 7.16 3.71 -9.94
N ALA A 122 7.58 4.86 -10.46
CA ALA A 122 6.67 5.87 -11.01
C ALA A 122 6.25 5.51 -12.44
N LEU A 123 4.96 5.64 -12.74
CA LEU A 123 4.37 5.33 -14.04
C LEU A 123 3.72 6.59 -14.62
N LYS A 124 3.64 6.67 -15.95
CA LYS A 124 2.98 7.78 -16.63
C LYS A 124 1.58 8.00 -16.03
N PRO A 125 1.22 9.22 -15.59
CA PRO A 125 -0.12 9.48 -15.07
C PRO A 125 -1.21 9.22 -16.10
N GLY A 126 -2.33 8.70 -15.64
CA GLY A 126 -3.49 8.35 -16.46
C GLY A 126 -4.45 7.41 -15.72
N GLU A 127 -5.53 7.06 -16.39
CA GLU A 127 -6.52 6.09 -15.87
C GLU A 127 -6.05 4.64 -16.03
N ASP A 128 -5.14 4.37 -16.98
CA ASP A 128 -4.51 3.05 -17.15
C ASP A 128 -3.57 2.74 -15.98
N PHE A 129 -3.82 1.67 -15.24
CA PHE A 129 -2.93 1.22 -14.17
C PHE A 129 -1.52 0.87 -14.67
N PHE A 130 -1.43 0.38 -15.90
CA PHE A 130 -0.19 -0.07 -16.54
C PHE A 130 -0.09 0.61 -17.92
N PRO A 131 0.26 1.90 -17.98
CA PRO A 131 0.30 2.65 -19.23
C PRO A 131 1.34 2.03 -20.17
N ARG A 132 0.97 1.78 -21.42
CA ARG A 132 1.84 1.16 -22.44
C ARG A 132 2.00 2.05 -23.66
N ASP A 133 3.18 2.00 -24.28
CA ASP A 133 3.44 2.64 -25.56
C ASP A 133 2.89 1.81 -26.75
N THR A 134 3.13 2.29 -27.97
CA THR A 134 2.70 1.63 -29.21
C THR A 134 3.33 0.25 -29.42
N HIS A 135 4.39 -0.09 -28.69
CA HIS A 135 5.07 -1.38 -28.73
C HIS A 135 4.69 -2.28 -27.54
N GLY A 136 3.72 -1.86 -26.72
CA GLY A 136 3.26 -2.62 -25.56
C GLY A 136 4.19 -2.52 -24.34
N LYS A 137 5.22 -1.67 -24.35
CA LYS A 137 6.14 -1.50 -23.22
C LYS A 137 5.55 -0.54 -22.18
N ILE A 138 5.73 -0.86 -20.91
CA ILE A 138 5.29 0.00 -19.80
C ILE A 138 6.00 1.36 -19.86
N ILE A 139 5.22 2.44 -19.75
CA ILE A 139 5.72 3.81 -19.74
C ILE A 139 6.00 4.25 -18.30
N SER A 140 7.28 4.33 -17.96
CA SER A 140 7.77 4.92 -16.71
C SER A 140 7.65 6.45 -16.73
N ASP A 141 7.45 7.06 -15.57
CA ASP A 141 7.60 8.52 -15.39
C ASP A 141 8.97 8.79 -14.74
N PRO A 142 9.75 9.79 -15.17
CA PRO A 142 11.08 10.05 -14.62
C PRO A 142 11.04 10.75 -13.24
N VAL A 143 10.02 10.44 -12.44
CA VAL A 143 9.86 11.00 -11.09
C VAL A 143 10.79 10.27 -10.15
N GLU A 144 11.71 11.01 -9.54
CA GLU A 144 12.52 10.52 -8.43
C GLU A 144 11.60 10.13 -7.26
N LEU A 145 11.77 8.94 -6.67
CA LEU A 145 10.94 8.51 -5.54
C LEU A 145 11.09 9.42 -4.32
N CYS A 146 12.27 10.04 -4.19
CA CYS A 146 12.45 11.12 -3.25
C CYS A 146 11.44 12.22 -3.53
N ALA A 147 11.22 12.67 -4.78
CA ALA A 147 10.19 13.64 -5.17
C ALA A 147 8.76 13.23 -4.73
N THR A 148 8.42 11.95 -4.82
CA THR A 148 7.12 11.43 -4.35
C THR A 148 6.99 11.43 -2.82
N TRP A 149 8.08 11.09 -2.11
CA TRP A 149 8.17 11.25 -0.65
C TRP A 149 8.36 12.72 -0.24
N GLU A 150 8.82 13.56 -1.16
CA GLU A 150 9.52 14.79 -0.87
C GLU A 150 8.59 15.86 -0.39
N LEU A 151 9.27 16.64 0.45
CA LEU A 151 9.17 18.07 0.56
C LEU A 151 10.40 18.68 -0.13
N HIS A 152 10.31 19.23 -1.35
CA HIS A 152 11.40 20.04 -1.93
C HIS A 152 10.97 21.28 -2.72
N ARG A 153 11.21 22.43 -2.11
CA ARG A 153 11.06 23.76 -2.68
C ARG A 153 11.96 23.91 -3.91
N SER A 154 11.40 23.70 -5.11
CA SER A 154 11.98 24.25 -6.33
C SER A 154 11.93 25.79 -6.22
N LEU A 155 13.07 26.44 -6.39
CA LEU A 155 13.17 27.91 -6.42
C LEU A 155 12.59 28.51 -7.73
N LEU A 156 12.12 27.68 -8.67
CA LEU A 156 11.61 28.10 -9.97
C LEU A 156 10.15 27.74 -10.22
N THR A 157 9.48 27.05 -9.28
CA THR A 157 8.04 26.76 -9.37
C THR A 157 7.36 27.02 -8.04
N THR A 158 6.34 27.88 -8.06
CA THR A 158 5.50 28.29 -6.92
C THR A 158 4.56 27.19 -6.41
N LEU A 159 4.93 25.91 -6.54
CA LEU A 159 4.14 24.76 -6.10
C LEU A 159 4.98 23.83 -5.22
N PRO A 160 4.54 23.49 -4.00
CA PRO A 160 5.37 22.72 -3.07
C PRO A 160 5.18 21.20 -3.24
N PRO A 161 6.24 20.38 -3.46
CA PRO A 161 6.17 18.93 -3.26
C PRO A 161 6.10 18.68 -1.76
N GLN A 162 5.23 17.78 -1.33
CA GLN A 162 4.97 17.47 0.09
C GLN A 162 4.08 16.21 0.23
N ALA A 163 4.05 15.34 -0.78
CA ALA A 163 2.85 14.57 -1.12
C ALA A 163 2.33 13.65 0.02
N MET A 164 3.16 12.74 0.53
CA MET A 164 2.77 11.81 1.61
C MET A 164 2.77 12.49 2.99
N GLU A 165 3.78 13.32 3.28
CA GLU A 165 3.87 14.06 4.55
C GLU A 165 2.67 15.02 4.72
N LYS A 166 2.20 15.68 3.65
CA LYS A 166 0.95 16.47 3.64
C LYS A 166 -0.28 15.63 3.88
N CYS A 167 -0.37 14.43 3.29
CA CYS A 167 -1.52 13.56 3.54
C CYS A 167 -1.62 13.24 5.04
N LYS A 168 -0.47 13.07 5.72
CA LYS A 168 -0.42 12.93 7.18
C LYS A 168 -0.79 14.22 7.91
N ASP A 169 -0.16 15.34 7.55
CA ASP A 169 -0.41 16.64 8.18
C ASP A 169 -1.86 17.13 8.01
N ALA A 170 -2.50 16.82 6.88
CA ALA A 170 -3.90 17.12 6.58
C ALA A 170 -4.89 16.14 7.26
N GLY A 171 -4.38 15.12 7.95
CA GLY A 171 -5.20 14.13 8.64
C GLY A 171 -5.87 13.09 7.74
N LEU A 172 -5.52 13.03 6.45
CA LEU A 172 -6.03 12.03 5.50
C LEU A 172 -5.44 10.64 5.76
N ALA A 173 -4.21 10.59 6.28
CA ALA A 173 -3.56 9.37 6.76
C ALA A 173 -3.04 9.58 8.18
N LYS A 174 -3.29 8.67 9.12
CA LYS A 174 -2.68 8.76 10.47
C LYS A 174 -1.19 8.49 10.42
N SER A 175 -0.79 7.49 9.63
CA SER A 175 0.59 7.03 9.49
C SER A 175 0.95 6.89 8.00
N ILE A 176 2.23 7.02 7.67
CA ILE A 176 2.73 6.85 6.29
C ILE A 176 3.93 5.90 6.26
N GLY A 177 4.04 5.13 5.17
CA GLY A 177 5.11 4.16 4.99
C GLY A 177 5.36 3.82 3.53
N VAL A 178 6.11 2.74 3.31
CA VAL A 178 6.46 2.27 1.97
C VAL A 178 6.19 0.77 1.82
N SER A 179 6.15 0.28 0.58
CA SER A 179 6.03 -1.14 0.26
C SER A 179 6.93 -1.50 -0.91
N ASN A 180 7.59 -2.65 -0.82
CA ASN A 180 8.54 -3.19 -1.79
C ASN A 180 9.83 -2.36 -1.97
N PHE A 181 10.23 -1.62 -0.94
CA PHE A 181 11.48 -0.83 -0.99
C PHE A 181 12.68 -1.69 -0.57
N ASN A 182 13.79 -1.56 -1.29
CA ASN A 182 15.06 -2.15 -0.91
C ASN A 182 15.83 -1.26 0.08
N HIS A 183 17.02 -1.72 0.52
CA HIS A 183 17.82 -1.00 1.50
C HIS A 183 18.24 0.40 1.03
N GLU A 184 18.78 0.52 -0.18
CA GLU A 184 19.25 1.79 -0.76
C GLU A 184 18.10 2.81 -0.89
N GLN A 185 16.93 2.36 -1.34
CA GLN A 185 15.74 3.20 -1.47
C GLN A 185 15.24 3.70 -0.12
N LEU A 186 15.28 2.85 0.91
CA LEU A 186 14.96 3.25 2.29
C LEU A 186 15.97 4.26 2.83
N GLU A 187 17.26 4.04 2.61
CA GLU A 187 18.30 4.98 3.06
C GLU A 187 18.15 6.35 2.41
N LYS A 188 17.82 6.41 1.11
CA LYS A 188 17.51 7.67 0.42
C LYS A 188 16.39 8.45 1.12
N ILE A 189 15.31 7.79 1.53
CA ILE A 189 14.22 8.42 2.28
C ILE A 189 14.69 8.85 3.69
N LEU A 190 15.36 7.96 4.42
CA LEU A 190 15.74 8.18 5.81
C LEU A 190 16.80 9.28 5.98
N ASN A 191 17.69 9.44 5.00
CA ASN A 191 18.75 10.44 4.98
C ASN A 191 18.32 11.75 4.29
N LYS A 192 17.04 11.88 3.90
CA LYS A 192 16.52 13.09 3.28
C LYS A 192 16.69 14.30 4.21
N PRO A 193 17.31 15.41 3.76
CA PRO A 193 17.35 16.65 4.52
C PRO A 193 15.93 17.15 4.87
N GLY A 194 15.71 17.56 6.12
CA GLY A 194 14.40 18.04 6.58
C GLY A 194 13.28 17.00 6.51
N LEU A 195 13.60 15.71 6.69
CA LEU A 195 12.59 14.66 6.85
C LEU A 195 11.73 14.94 8.09
N LYS A 196 10.41 15.08 7.89
CA LYS A 196 9.46 15.37 8.98
C LYS A 196 8.89 14.08 9.55
N HIS A 197 8.45 13.17 8.68
CA HIS A 197 7.82 11.91 9.07
C HIS A 197 8.59 10.73 8.47
N LYS A 198 9.19 9.90 9.34
CA LYS A 198 9.86 8.67 8.92
C LYS A 198 8.81 7.63 8.48
N PRO A 199 9.09 6.78 7.47
CA PRO A 199 8.20 5.67 7.15
C PRO A 199 8.03 4.76 8.37
N VAL A 200 6.78 4.44 8.73
CA VAL A 200 6.49 3.61 9.92
C VAL A 200 6.78 2.13 9.68
N CYS A 201 6.67 1.68 8.43
CA CYS A 201 6.95 0.32 8.00
C CYS A 201 7.44 0.29 6.55
N ASN A 202 8.04 -0.84 6.19
CA ASN A 202 8.24 -1.27 4.80
C ASN A 202 7.54 -2.61 4.63
N GLN A 203 6.39 -2.63 3.95
CA GLN A 203 5.70 -3.88 3.64
C GLN A 203 6.41 -4.59 2.49
N GLY A 204 6.60 -5.90 2.55
CA GLY A 204 7.21 -6.63 1.45
C GLY A 204 7.02 -8.12 1.60
N GLU A 205 7.33 -8.85 0.53
CA GLU A 205 7.27 -10.30 0.52
C GLU A 205 8.38 -10.86 1.42
N GLU A 206 7.99 -11.71 2.36
CA GLU A 206 8.88 -12.62 3.07
C GLU A 206 8.38 -14.04 2.83
N GLU A 207 9.13 -14.80 2.05
CA GLU A 207 9.01 -16.25 2.06
C GLU A 207 9.79 -16.78 3.28
N PRO A 208 9.21 -17.72 4.06
CA PRO A 208 9.98 -18.41 5.08
C PRO A 208 11.14 -19.13 4.40
N PRO A 209 12.35 -19.11 4.99
CA PRO A 209 13.49 -19.81 4.40
C PRO A 209 13.14 -21.28 4.18
N SER A 210 13.36 -21.77 2.98
CA SER A 210 13.25 -23.18 2.66
C SER A 210 14.37 -23.95 3.40
N SER A 211 14.02 -24.49 4.57
CA SER A 211 14.80 -25.37 5.46
C SER A 211 15.58 -24.71 6.62
N PRO A 212 15.72 -25.40 7.77
CA PRO A 212 16.34 -24.85 8.98
C PRO A 212 17.85 -25.01 8.91
N ALA A 213 18.58 -23.96 8.54
CA ALA A 213 20.02 -23.88 8.78
C ALA A 213 20.28 -22.83 9.88
N GLY A 214 20.97 -23.29 10.93
CA GLY A 214 21.08 -22.58 12.19
C GLY A 214 22.01 -21.37 12.24
N SER A 215 21.87 -20.68 13.38
CA SER A 215 22.82 -19.81 14.07
C SER A 215 23.08 -18.38 13.56
N GLY A 216 22.84 -17.42 14.45
CA GLY A 216 23.37 -16.06 14.40
C GLY A 216 22.44 -15.02 15.05
N PRO A 217 22.84 -14.30 16.13
CA PRO A 217 21.98 -13.33 16.78
C PRO A 217 21.86 -12.07 15.91
N ARG A 218 20.68 -11.81 15.34
CA ARG A 218 20.40 -10.57 14.61
C ARG A 218 20.10 -9.44 15.62
N SER A 219 21.12 -8.65 15.94
CA SER A 219 20.99 -7.43 16.74
C SER A 219 20.56 -6.25 15.88
N HIS A 220 19.29 -6.13 15.48
CA HIS A 220 18.75 -4.89 14.91
C HIS A 220 17.45 -4.51 15.64
N ARG A 221 17.51 -3.43 16.41
CA ARG A 221 16.36 -2.83 17.11
C ARG A 221 15.23 -2.51 16.11
N GLY A 222 14.11 -3.21 16.27
CA GLY A 222 12.72 -2.81 15.99
C GLY A 222 12.46 -1.94 14.75
N LYS A 223 12.47 -2.55 13.56
CA LYS A 223 11.65 -2.06 12.43
C LYS A 223 10.44 -2.98 12.32
N ALA A 224 9.22 -2.43 12.42
CA ALA A 224 8.02 -3.20 12.16
C ALA A 224 7.92 -3.47 10.64
N ARG A 225 8.01 -4.74 10.26
CA ARG A 225 7.86 -5.22 8.89
C ARG A 225 6.54 -6.00 8.82
N ALA A 226 5.65 -5.62 7.91
CA ALA A 226 4.37 -6.30 7.71
C ALA A 226 4.45 -7.18 6.46
N ASN A 227 3.99 -8.43 6.56
CA ASN A 227 4.00 -9.42 5.47
C ASN A 227 2.65 -9.44 4.73
N SER A 228 2.65 -9.82 3.45
CA SER A 228 1.46 -9.87 2.58
C SER A 228 0.59 -11.13 2.70
N GLY A 229 0.76 -11.94 3.75
CA GLY A 229 0.03 -13.20 3.92
C GLY A 229 0.53 -14.31 2.99
N PRO A 230 0.05 -15.57 3.16
CA PRO A 230 0.59 -16.71 2.43
C PRO A 230 0.15 -16.72 0.95
N GLY A 231 1.14 -16.80 0.04
CA GLY A 231 1.05 -17.33 -1.33
C GLY A 231 0.12 -16.58 -2.29
N ARG A 232 0.68 -15.71 -3.15
CA ARG A 232 -0.03 -15.24 -4.35
C ARG A 232 -0.15 -16.38 -5.38
N PRO A 233 -1.26 -16.46 -6.14
CA PRO A 233 -1.23 -17.14 -7.43
C PRO A 233 -0.25 -16.39 -8.35
N ALA A 234 0.63 -17.13 -9.03
CA ALA A 234 1.61 -16.57 -9.95
C ALA A 234 0.95 -15.65 -10.99
N LEU A 235 1.54 -14.49 -11.24
CA LEU A 235 1.23 -13.68 -12.42
C LEU A 235 1.49 -14.53 -13.67
N PRO A 236 0.64 -14.46 -14.72
CA PRO A 236 0.90 -15.20 -15.93
C PRO A 236 2.25 -14.77 -16.51
N ALA A 237 3.14 -15.74 -16.67
CA ALA A 237 4.38 -15.58 -17.42
C ALA A 237 4.01 -15.02 -18.80
N SER A 238 4.66 -13.93 -19.19
CA SER A 238 4.53 -13.39 -20.54
C SER A 238 4.99 -14.48 -21.50
N ALA A 239 4.10 -14.94 -22.37
CA ALA A 239 4.42 -15.93 -23.38
C ALA A 239 5.61 -15.45 -24.21
N GLU A 240 6.72 -16.19 -24.16
CA GLU A 240 7.80 -16.02 -25.12
C GLU A 240 7.26 -16.31 -26.52
N GLY A 241 7.43 -15.35 -27.42
CA GLY A 241 6.98 -15.43 -28.79
C GLY A 241 7.75 -16.50 -29.57
N GLY A 242 7.04 -17.56 -29.97
CA GLY A 242 7.44 -18.39 -31.10
C GLY A 242 7.06 -17.68 -32.40
N GLY A 243 8.06 -17.32 -33.21
CA GLY A 243 7.86 -16.74 -34.54
C GLY A 243 7.16 -17.72 -35.50
N PRO A 244 6.53 -17.21 -36.58
CA PRO A 244 5.84 -18.06 -37.54
C PRO A 244 6.87 -18.81 -38.40
N GLY A 245 6.89 -20.13 -38.26
CA GLY A 245 7.52 -21.05 -39.22
C GLY A 245 6.70 -21.12 -40.50
N GLN A 246 7.41 -21.07 -41.63
CA GLN A 246 6.93 -21.34 -42.98
C GLN A 246 6.54 -22.82 -43.14
N GLU A 247 5.46 -23.08 -43.87
CA GLU A 247 5.19 -24.24 -44.74
C GLU A 247 4.07 -23.76 -45.69
N LEU A 248 4.21 -23.54 -47.01
CA LEU A 248 4.56 -24.45 -48.11
C LEU A 248 3.75 -25.76 -48.13
N GLN A 249 2.48 -25.68 -48.53
CA GLN A 249 1.92 -26.16 -49.82
C GLN A 249 0.39 -25.99 -49.84
#